data_AF-A0A858BUG0-F1
#
_entry.id   AF-A0A858BUG0-F1
#
_cell.length_a   1.000
_cell.length_b   1.000
_cell.length_c   1.000
_cell.angle_alpha   90.00
_cell.angle_beta   90.00
_cell.angle_gamma   90.00
#
_symmetry.space_group_name_H-M   'P 1'
#
loop_
_entity.id
_entity.type
_entity.pdbx_description
1 polymer ?
#
loop_
_entity_poly.entity_id
_entity_poly.type
_entity_poly.pdbx_seq_one_letter_code
_entity_poly.pdbx_strand_id
1 'polypeptide(L)' 'MRTALGLLNEITGLGYDQHKTLIYIDKKLDKVLGIEERKPLANETLSDAIYDDILVTFVEQNGLK' A
#
# COMPACT_ATOMS: atom_id res chain seq x y z
N MET A 1 14.57 -0.28 -0.31
CA MET A 1 13.73 -0.93 0.72
C MET A 1 12.30 -0.57 0.40
N ARG A 2 11.39 -1.55 0.38
CA ARG A 2 9.97 -1.32 0.13
C ARG A 2 9.25 -1.00 1.45
N THR A 3 8.63 0.17 1.50
CA THR A 3 7.92 0.66 2.68
C THR A 3 6.47 0.99 2.33
N ALA A 4 5.61 1.05 3.34
CA ALA A 4 4.22 1.48 3.14
C ALA A 4 4.13 2.90 2.55
N LEU A 5 5.07 3.79 2.91
CA LEU A 5 5.18 5.12 2.28
C LEU A 5 5.56 5.03 0.80
N GLY A 6 6.52 4.16 0.44
CA GLY A 6 6.90 3.92 -0.95
C GLY A 6 5.71 3.45 -1.78
N LEU A 7 4.95 2.50 -1.25
CA LEU A 7 3.74 1.96 -1.90
C LEU A 7 2.68 3.04 -2.12
N LEU A 8 2.43 3.87 -1.10
CA LEU A 8 1.51 5.00 -1.20
C LEU A 8 1.95 5.99 -2.30
N ASN A 9 3.23 6.32 -2.36
CA ASN A 9 3.78 7.24 -3.36
C ASN A 9 3.67 6.67 -4.79
N GLU A 10 3.92 5.37 -4.97
CA GLU A 10 3.76 4.72 -6.28
C GLU A 10 2.31 4.76 -6.75
N ILE A 11 1.37 4.34 -5.90
CA ILE A 11 -0.06 4.29 -6.26
C ILE A 11 -0.63 5.70 -6.50
N THR A 12 -0.23 6.68 -5.69
CA THR A 12 -0.63 8.08 -5.93
C THR A 12 -0.02 8.65 -7.20
N GLY A 13 1.20 8.23 -7.57
CA GLY A 13 1.83 8.53 -8.86
C GLY A 13 1.05 7.98 -10.07
N LEU A 14 0.24 6.94 -9.88
CA LEU A 14 -0.69 6.43 -10.89
C LEU A 14 -1.98 7.25 -11.03
N GLY A 15 -2.13 8.34 -10.25
CA GLY A 15 -3.30 9.23 -10.28
C GLY A 15 -4.40 8.87 -9.29
N TYR A 16 -4.13 7.98 -8.34
CA TYR A 16 -5.07 7.65 -7.27
C TYR A 16 -5.05 8.69 -6.15
N ASP A 17 -6.20 8.87 -5.50
CA ASP A 17 -6.33 9.73 -4.33
C ASP A 17 -5.49 9.20 -3.16
N GLN A 18 -4.63 10.06 -2.61
CA GLN A 18 -3.71 9.70 -1.52
C GLN A 18 -4.44 9.23 -0.27
N HIS A 19 -5.52 9.91 0.12
CA HIS A 19 -6.23 9.59 1.35
C HIS A 19 -6.94 8.24 1.26
N LYS A 20 -7.65 7.98 0.16
CA LYS A 20 -8.30 6.69 -0.12
C LYS A 20 -7.29 5.56 -0.22
N THR A 21 -6.17 5.81 -0.88
CA THR A 21 -5.08 4.83 -1.02
C THR A 21 -4.50 4.46 0.33
N LEU A 22 -4.21 5.45 1.18
CA LEU A 22 -3.70 5.22 2.52
C LEU A 22 -4.66 4.37 3.37
N ILE A 23 -5.96 4.71 3.37
CA ILE A 23 -6.98 3.93 4.10
C ILE A 23 -7.02 2.47 3.60
N TYR A 24 -6.87 2.24 2.31
CA TYR A 24 -6.85 0.90 1.75
C TYR A 24 -5.61 0.11 2.20
N ILE A 25 -4.43 0.73 2.09
CA ILE A 25 -3.16 0.13 2.52
C ILE A 25 -3.26 -0.22 4.02
N ASP A 26 -3.69 0.71 4.86
CA ASP A 26 -3.80 0.49 6.31
C ASP A 26 -4.71 -0.70 6.63
N LYS A 27 -5.90 -0.77 6.03
CA LYS A 27 -6.82 -1.90 6.23
C LYS A 27 -6.24 -3.23 5.79
N LYS A 28 -5.48 -3.24 4.69
CA LYS A 28 -4.84 -4.47 4.19
C LYS A 28 -3.71 -4.90 5.13
N LEU A 29 -2.89 -3.97 5.59
CA LEU A 29 -1.79 -4.23 6.52
C LEU A 29 -2.31 -4.68 7.89
N ASP A 30 -3.36 -4.06 8.43
CA ASP A 30 -4.02 -4.51 9.67
C ASP A 30 -4.51 -5.95 9.57
N LYS A 31 -5.01 -6.36 8.40
CA LYS A 31 -5.48 -7.73 8.16
C LYS A 31 -4.33 -8.74 8.03
N VAL A 32 -3.19 -8.33 7.47
CA VAL A 32 -2.06 -9.23 7.18
C VAL A 32 -1.07 -9.31 8.34
N LEU A 33 -0.73 -8.18 8.94
CA LEU A 33 0.29 -8.04 9.99
C LEU A 33 -0.31 -7.98 11.40
N GLY A 34 -1.59 -7.63 11.52
CA GLY A 34 -2.21 -7.29 12.81
C GLY A 34 -1.90 -5.87 13.25
N ILE A 35 -2.69 -5.36 14.21
CA ILE A 35 -2.66 -3.95 14.64
C ILE A 35 -1.42 -3.65 15.50
N GLU A 36 -0.89 -4.65 16.21
CA GLU A 36 0.21 -4.44 17.19
C GLU A 36 1.58 -4.22 16.54
N GLU A 37 1.79 -4.70 15.31
CA GLU A 37 3.07 -4.61 14.59
C GLU A 37 3.16 -3.36 13.68
N ARG A 38 2.15 -2.49 13.70
CA ARG A 38 2.09 -1.30 12.84
C ARG A 38 3.17 -0.29 13.21
N LYS A 39 3.84 0.25 12.20
CA LYS A 39 4.90 1.27 12.35
C LYS A 39 4.55 2.51 11.52
N PRO A 40 5.20 3.66 11.77
CA PRO A 40 5.07 4.81 10.88
C PRO A 40 5.41 4.41 9.44
N LEU A 41 4.66 4.91 8.44
CA LEU A 41 4.73 4.50 7.03
C LEU A 41 6.15 4.47 6.44
N ALA A 42 7.01 5.41 6.85
CA ALA A 42 8.39 5.49 6.40
C ALA A 42 9.29 4.36 6.95
N ASN A 43 8.93 3.81 8.10
CA ASN A 43 9.65 2.75 8.83
C ASN A 43 8.97 1.39 8.76
N GLU A 44 7.73 1.33 8.24
CA GLU A 44 6.96 0.12 8.03
C GLU A 44 7.45 -0.58 6.74
N THR A 45 8.44 -1.46 6.91
CA THR A 45 8.99 -2.28 5.83
C THR A 45 8.01 -3.38 5.47
N LEU A 46 7.71 -3.49 4.17
CA LEU A 46 6.82 -4.52 3.63
C LEU A 46 7.64 -5.61 2.96
N SER A 47 7.15 -6.85 3.02
CA SER A 47 7.67 -7.91 2.17
C SER A 47 7.30 -7.65 0.71
N ASP A 48 8.12 -8.14 -0.22
CA ASP A 48 7.85 -8.00 -1.65
C ASP A 48 6.47 -8.54 -2.03
N ALA A 49 6.07 -9.67 -1.45
CA ALA A 49 4.76 -10.27 -1.68
C ALA A 49 3.59 -9.35 -1.29
N ILE A 50 3.66 -8.67 -0.13
CA ILE A 50 2.60 -7.75 0.32
C ILE A 50 2.60 -6.49 -0.54
N TYR A 51 3.79 -5.98 -0.87
CA TYR A 51 3.95 -4.80 -1.69
C TYR A 51 3.32 -5.00 -3.08
N ASP A 52 3.69 -6.11 -3.73
CA ASP A 52 3.25 -6.42 -5.09
C ASP A 52 1.76 -6.79 -5.13
N ASP A 53 1.23 -7.53 -4.14
CA ASP A 53 -0.21 -7.86 -4.03
C ASP A 53 -1.08 -6.58 -4.00
N ILE A 54 -0.66 -5.60 -3.19
CA ILE A 54 -1.38 -4.33 -3.11
C ILE A 54 -1.22 -3.55 -4.41
N LEU A 55 0.02 -3.38 -4.91
CA LEU A 55 0.28 -2.59 -6.11
C LEU A 55 -0.48 -3.12 -7.34
N VAL A 56 -0.45 -4.44 -7.57
CA VAL A 56 -1.16 -5.09 -8.67
C VAL A 56 -2.66 -4.79 -8.63
N THR A 57 -3.27 -4.81 -7.44
CA THR A 57 -4.70 -4.49 -7.28
C THR A 57 -5.04 -3.10 -7.84
N PHE A 58 -4.17 -2.11 -7.64
CA PHE A 58 -4.36 -0.76 -8.19
C PHE A 58 -4.03 -0.69 -9.67
N VAL A 59 -2.96 -1.34 -10.12
CA VAL A 59 -2.58 -1.34 -11.55
C VAL A 59 -3.66 -1.99 -12.41
N GLU A 60 -4.22 -3.12 -11.98
CA GLU A 60 -5.33 -3.79 -12.67
C GLU A 60 -6.60 -2.92 -12.72
N GLN A 61 -6.92 -2.22 -11.63
CA GLN A 61 -8.04 -1.28 -11.61
C GLN A 61 -7.81 -0.06 -12.50
N ASN A 62 -6.57 0.37 -12.69
CA ASN A 62 -6.23 1.52 -13.52
C ASN A 62 -6.32 1.18 -15.01
N GLY A 63 -5.89 -0.02 -15.40
CA GLY A 63 -6.00 -0.51 -16.78
C GLY A 63 -7.44 -0.80 -17.24
N LEU A 64 -8.40 -0.79 -16.31
CA LEU A 64 -9.84 -0.94 -16.57
C LEU A 64 -10.59 0.41 -16.65
N LYS A 65 -9.92 1.54 -16.44
CA LYS A 65 -10.47 2.90 -16.60
C LYS A 65 -10.19 3.45 -17.99
#